data_AF-A0A815HPW7-F1
#
_entry.id   AF-A0A815HPW7-F1
#
_cell.length_a   1.000
_cell.length_b   1.000
_cell.length_c   1.000
_cell.angle_alpha   90.00
_cell.angle_beta   90.00
_cell.angle_gamma   90.00
#
_symmetry.space_group_name_H-M   'P 1'
#
loop_
_entity.id
_entity.type
_entity.pdbx_description
1 polymer ?
#
loop_
_entity_poly.entity_id
_entity_poly.type
_entity_poly.pdbx_seq_one_letter_code
_entity_poly.pdbx_strand_id
1 'polypeptide(L)'
;MATATIVQVNSGLLTAAFSTIMGMPLSTDVTTSDQVEMTLKNGTFQTDVKANAKIEEIKAHLHELLGVPPDEQRLIYNGKQLEDGKIMSEYKISDESTLHLVARLNTTKPVVLDPRSLDPLHDFDFTYINDGHLTFTRGGERYVRPCGFKRFALNVSDKYENLLWIGCNNGMGEWPVSYHGTGKYEKKMIAEDGYVLTQGQEFPFTQGVYSTPDVCLAEKYAKKFTYNNEQYLVIFQNRVNPTTLRKLQATGPRIGDYWVSPSEADVRPYGICIRKV
;
A
#
# COMPACT_ATOMS: atom_id res chain seq x y z
N MET A 1 0.78 17.87 -38.88
CA MET A 1 -0.41 17.67 -39.73
C MET A 1 -0.60 16.19 -39.93
N ALA A 2 -1.67 15.62 -39.37
CA ALA A 2 -2.51 14.54 -39.90
C ALA A 2 -3.45 14.10 -38.76
N THR A 3 -4.69 14.51 -38.90
CA THR A 3 -5.87 14.14 -38.11
C THR A 3 -6.42 12.77 -38.54
N ALA A 4 -7.37 12.25 -37.73
CA ALA A 4 -8.43 11.26 -38.03
C ALA A 4 -8.18 9.81 -37.54
N THR A 5 -9.16 9.03 -37.07
CA THR A 5 -10.57 9.25 -36.67
C THR A 5 -11.01 8.02 -35.88
N ILE A 6 -11.88 8.25 -34.90
CA ILE A 6 -12.57 7.27 -34.05
C ILE A 6 -13.61 6.48 -34.85
N VAL A 7 -13.64 5.15 -34.70
CA VAL A 7 -14.81 4.33 -35.02
C VAL A 7 -15.48 3.93 -33.71
N GLN A 8 -16.72 4.41 -33.56
CA GLN A 8 -17.62 4.18 -32.44
C GLN A 8 -18.17 2.73 -32.45
N VAL A 9 -18.20 2.07 -31.29
CA VAL A 9 -19.33 1.21 -30.91
C VAL A 9 -19.54 1.32 -29.40
N ASN A 10 -20.74 1.77 -29.03
CA ASN A 10 -21.19 1.95 -27.65
C ASN A 10 -21.40 0.60 -26.94
N SER A 11 -21.05 0.53 -25.65
CA SER A 11 -22.04 0.37 -24.57
C SER A 11 -21.40 0.52 -23.18
N GLY A 12 -21.74 1.60 -22.45
CA GLY A 12 -21.81 1.59 -20.97
C GLY A 12 -20.79 2.41 -20.18
N LEU A 13 -21.07 3.73 -20.02
CA LEU A 13 -20.90 4.58 -18.82
C LEU A 13 -19.67 4.42 -17.89
N LEU A 14 -18.83 5.47 -17.81
CA LEU A 14 -18.82 6.41 -16.67
C LEU A 14 -17.89 7.63 -16.91
N THR A 15 -18.25 8.73 -16.26
CA THR A 15 -18.04 10.13 -16.65
C THR A 15 -16.86 10.81 -15.93
N ALA A 16 -16.27 11.79 -16.63
CA ALA A 16 -15.23 12.77 -16.33
C ALA A 16 -14.91 13.24 -14.89
N ALA A 17 -13.64 13.62 -14.69
CA ALA A 17 -13.25 14.90 -14.08
C ALA A 17 -11.88 15.38 -14.61
N PHE A 18 -11.86 16.56 -15.24
CA PHE A 18 -10.67 17.35 -15.58
C PHE A 18 -10.72 18.65 -14.76
N SER A 19 -9.56 19.13 -14.28
CA SER A 19 -9.33 20.55 -13.99
C SER A 19 -7.83 20.87 -14.07
N THR A 20 -7.51 22.09 -14.50
CA THR A 20 -6.31 22.46 -15.26
C THR A 20 -5.64 23.73 -14.69
N ILE A 21 -4.29 23.79 -14.79
CA ILE A 21 -3.34 24.95 -14.79
C ILE A 21 -2.98 25.68 -13.48
N MET A 22 -1.67 25.67 -13.18
CA MET A 22 -0.74 26.79 -12.85
C MET A 22 0.67 26.19 -13.16
N GLY A 23 1.50 26.61 -14.13
CA GLY A 23 1.94 27.95 -14.47
C GLY A 23 3.32 28.23 -13.86
N MET A 24 4.40 27.56 -14.30
CA MET A 24 5.81 27.96 -14.07
C MET A 24 6.80 27.19 -15.00
N PRO A 25 7.96 27.78 -15.36
CA PRO A 25 8.69 27.47 -16.59
C PRO A 25 9.54 26.20 -16.50
N LEU A 26 9.58 25.46 -17.62
CA LEU A 26 10.48 24.34 -17.85
C LEU A 26 11.91 24.88 -18.01
N SER A 27 12.79 24.54 -17.07
CA SER A 27 14.24 24.69 -17.25
C SER A 27 14.68 23.67 -18.30
N THR A 28 15.20 24.16 -19.42
CA THR A 28 15.76 23.35 -20.50
C THR A 28 17.16 22.90 -20.12
N ASP A 29 17.29 21.63 -19.75
CA ASP A 29 18.52 20.89 -20.01
C ASP A 29 18.14 19.64 -20.81
N VAL A 30 18.41 19.72 -22.11
CA VAL A 30 18.22 18.65 -23.07
C VAL A 30 19.24 17.55 -22.74
N THR A 31 18.75 16.46 -22.14
CA THR A 31 19.42 15.16 -22.21
C THR A 31 18.57 14.25 -23.09
N THR A 32 19.24 13.64 -24.05
CA THR A 32 18.70 12.88 -25.18
C THR A 32 17.62 11.87 -24.78
N SER A 33 16.53 11.94 -25.55
CA SER A 33 15.28 11.20 -25.46
C SER A 33 15.44 9.68 -25.69
N ASP A 34 15.24 8.90 -24.64
CA ASP A 34 14.96 7.44 -24.70
C ASP A 34 13.53 7.16 -24.18
N GLN A 35 12.53 7.95 -24.60
CA GLN A 35 11.15 7.82 -24.14
C GLN A 35 10.27 7.21 -25.23
N VAL A 36 9.65 6.05 -24.92
CA VAL A 36 8.71 5.37 -25.81
C VAL A 36 7.28 5.75 -25.45
N GLU A 37 6.55 6.34 -26.40
CA GLU A 37 5.12 6.65 -26.27
C GLU A 37 4.24 5.42 -26.54
N MET A 38 3.35 5.09 -25.61
CA MET A 38 2.47 3.91 -25.68
C MET A 38 0.98 4.27 -25.76
N THR A 39 0.16 3.44 -26.41
CA THR A 39 -1.31 3.62 -26.53
C THR A 39 -2.07 2.36 -26.12
N LEU A 40 -2.97 2.43 -25.12
CA LEU A 40 -3.78 1.31 -24.59
C LEU A 40 -5.28 1.46 -24.94
N LYS A 41 -6.04 0.36 -25.12
CA LYS A 41 -7.50 0.41 -25.45
C LYS A 41 -8.41 0.18 -24.23
N ASN A 42 -8.64 1.27 -23.51
CA ASN A 42 -9.88 1.68 -22.82
C ASN A 42 -9.55 3.05 -22.21
N GLY A 43 -9.76 4.13 -22.96
CA GLY A 43 -9.05 5.39 -22.73
C GLY A 43 -7.61 5.27 -23.21
N THR A 44 -7.24 6.07 -24.21
CA THR A 44 -5.86 6.16 -24.69
C THR A 44 -5.06 6.97 -23.68
N PHE A 45 -3.94 6.44 -23.20
CA PHE A 45 -3.02 7.14 -22.29
C PHE A 45 -1.62 7.07 -22.88
N GLN A 46 -0.98 8.22 -23.06
CA GLN A 46 0.42 8.34 -23.46
C GLN A 46 1.29 8.32 -22.20
N THR A 47 2.37 7.55 -22.23
CA THR A 47 3.34 7.50 -21.15
C THR A 47 4.72 7.33 -21.72
N ASP A 48 5.68 7.95 -21.04
CA ASP A 48 7.10 7.89 -21.34
C ASP A 48 7.74 6.76 -20.53
N VAL A 49 8.33 5.78 -21.20
CA VAL A 49 9.11 4.71 -20.57
C VAL A 49 10.46 4.54 -21.24
N LYS A 50 11.48 4.20 -20.44
CA LYS A 50 12.86 4.01 -20.91
C LYS A 50 12.92 2.89 -21.95
N ALA A 51 13.62 3.10 -23.06
CA ALA A 51 13.75 2.12 -24.16
C ALA A 51 14.21 0.70 -23.72
N ASN A 52 14.99 0.60 -22.64
CA ASN A 52 15.49 -0.68 -22.09
C ASN A 52 14.66 -1.21 -20.90
N ALA A 53 13.51 -0.60 -20.61
CA ALA A 53 12.66 -1.00 -19.50
C ALA A 53 12.23 -2.46 -19.66
N LYS A 54 12.21 -3.16 -18.52
CA LYS A 54 11.62 -4.50 -18.45
C LYS A 54 10.10 -4.40 -18.45
N ILE A 55 9.44 -5.46 -18.92
CA ILE A 55 7.97 -5.54 -18.92
C ILE A 55 7.39 -5.39 -17.51
N GLU A 56 8.07 -5.90 -16.48
CA GLU A 56 7.65 -5.76 -15.07
C GLU A 56 7.68 -4.31 -14.59
N GLU A 57 8.65 -3.51 -15.06
CA GLU A 57 8.77 -2.08 -14.74
C GLU A 57 7.66 -1.27 -15.40
N ILE A 58 7.31 -1.60 -16.65
CA ILE A 58 6.18 -0.99 -17.37
C ILE A 58 4.87 -1.32 -16.66
N LYS A 59 4.68 -2.57 -16.23
CA LYS A 59 3.48 -2.95 -15.48
C LYS A 59 3.39 -2.25 -14.13
N ALA A 60 4.51 -2.10 -13.42
CA ALA A 60 4.56 -1.33 -12.18
C ALA A 60 4.17 0.13 -12.42
N HIS A 61 4.69 0.75 -13.49
CA HIS A 61 4.34 2.11 -13.88
C HIS A 61 2.85 2.25 -14.24
N LEU A 62 2.30 1.31 -15.01
CA LEU A 62 0.87 1.27 -15.35
C LEU A 62 -0.02 1.01 -14.12
N HIS A 63 0.47 0.28 -13.12
CA HIS A 63 -0.23 0.11 -11.85
C HIS A 63 -0.37 1.44 -11.13
N GLU A 64 0.68 2.28 -11.13
CA GLU A 64 0.63 3.61 -10.53
C GLU A 64 -0.29 4.57 -11.28
N LEU A 65 -0.39 4.45 -12.60
CA LEU A 65 -1.24 5.31 -13.44
C LEU A 65 -2.71 4.90 -13.43
N LEU A 66 -2.98 3.60 -13.53
CA LEU A 66 -4.32 3.07 -13.81
C LEU A 66 -4.92 2.30 -12.63
N GLY A 67 -4.14 2.03 -11.58
CA GLY A 67 -4.58 1.29 -10.39
C GLY A 67 -4.74 -0.22 -10.60
N VAL A 68 -4.41 -0.76 -11.77
CA VAL A 68 -4.49 -2.20 -12.08
C VAL A 68 -3.23 -2.89 -11.55
N PRO A 69 -3.31 -3.87 -10.63
CA PRO A 69 -2.14 -4.62 -10.13
C PRO A 69 -1.28 -5.24 -11.25
N PRO A 70 0.07 -5.25 -11.17
CA PRO A 70 0.93 -5.75 -12.24
C PRO A 70 0.64 -7.19 -12.70
N ASP A 71 0.25 -8.06 -11.77
CA ASP A 71 -0.13 -9.45 -12.01
C ASP A 71 -1.51 -9.59 -12.70
N GLU A 72 -2.34 -8.55 -12.60
CA GLU A 72 -3.62 -8.42 -13.31
C GLU A 72 -3.44 -7.77 -14.70
N GLN A 73 -2.24 -7.31 -15.05
CA GLN A 73 -1.97 -6.68 -16.33
C GLN A 73 -1.50 -7.68 -17.38
N ARG A 74 -2.18 -7.68 -18.53
CA ARG A 74 -1.71 -8.35 -19.75
C ARG A 74 -1.37 -7.32 -20.81
N LEU A 75 -0.08 -7.09 -21.01
CA LEU A 75 0.42 -6.27 -22.12
C LEU A 75 0.54 -7.13 -23.37
N ILE A 76 0.07 -6.61 -24.51
CA ILE A 76 0.07 -7.30 -25.80
C ILE A 76 0.64 -6.37 -26.87
N TYR A 77 1.60 -6.83 -27.65
CA TYR A 77 2.15 -6.11 -28.79
C TYR A 77 2.20 -7.04 -30.01
N ASN A 78 1.72 -6.59 -31.17
CA ASN A 78 1.64 -7.41 -32.39
C ASN A 78 1.03 -8.80 -32.17
N GLY A 79 -0.04 -8.87 -31.37
CA GLY A 79 -0.73 -10.13 -31.03
C GLY A 79 0.02 -11.05 -30.06
N LYS A 80 1.20 -10.66 -29.58
CA LYS A 80 1.99 -11.42 -28.59
C LYS A 80 1.84 -10.80 -27.21
N GLN A 81 1.57 -11.65 -26.21
CA GLN A 81 1.64 -11.23 -24.82
C GLN A 81 3.11 -10.98 -24.45
N LEU A 82 3.34 -9.87 -23.76
CA LEU A 82 4.64 -9.53 -23.20
C LEU A 82 4.84 -10.26 -21.86
N GLU A 83 6.05 -10.77 -21.65
CA GLU A 83 6.45 -11.58 -20.51
C GLU A 83 7.36 -10.80 -19.56
N ASP A 84 7.19 -11.00 -18.26
CA ASP A 84 8.05 -10.42 -17.23
C ASP A 84 9.49 -10.94 -17.39
N GLY A 85 10.47 -10.13 -16.99
CA GLY A 85 11.90 -10.41 -17.16
C GLY A 85 12.49 -10.09 -18.54
N LYS A 86 11.66 -9.91 -19.58
CA LYS A 86 12.11 -9.43 -20.90
C LYS A 86 12.09 -7.91 -20.99
N ILE A 87 12.91 -7.36 -21.87
CA ILE A 87 12.95 -5.91 -22.18
C ILE A 87 12.16 -5.57 -23.43
N MET A 88 11.75 -4.30 -23.59
CA MET A 88 10.97 -3.85 -24.75
C MET A 88 11.64 -4.10 -26.10
N SER A 89 12.96 -3.91 -26.18
CA SER A 89 13.72 -4.07 -27.43
C SER A 89 13.72 -5.52 -27.93
N GLU A 90 13.55 -6.52 -27.06
CA GLU A 90 13.39 -7.92 -27.48
C GLU A 90 12.10 -8.14 -28.30
N TYR A 91 11.08 -7.33 -28.06
CA TYR A 91 9.82 -7.34 -28.81
C TYR A 91 9.83 -6.38 -30.01
N LYS A 92 10.95 -5.68 -30.25
CA LYS A 92 11.09 -4.61 -31.24
C LYS A 92 10.06 -3.48 -31.03
N ILE A 93 9.73 -3.24 -29.76
CA ILE A 93 8.93 -2.10 -29.37
C ILE A 93 9.84 -0.87 -29.43
N SER A 94 9.43 0.12 -30.21
CA SER A 94 10.11 1.41 -30.38
C SER A 94 9.15 2.55 -30.03
N ASP A 95 9.66 3.78 -30.08
CA ASP A 95 8.88 5.01 -29.99
C ASP A 95 7.59 4.91 -30.83
N GLU A 96 6.50 5.46 -30.29
CA GLU A 96 5.15 5.47 -30.87
C GLU A 96 4.48 4.08 -31.02
N SER A 97 5.06 3.02 -30.42
CA SER A 97 4.45 1.68 -30.45
C SER A 97 3.18 1.60 -29.61
N THR A 98 2.13 1.01 -30.19
CA THR A 98 0.85 0.78 -29.51
C THR A 98 0.84 -0.58 -28.81
N LEU A 99 0.67 -0.60 -27.48
CA LEU A 99 0.53 -1.82 -26.68
C LEU A 99 -0.94 -1.98 -26.24
N HIS A 100 -1.51 -3.17 -26.34
CA HIS A 100 -2.82 -3.40 -25.75
C HIS A 100 -2.67 -3.89 -24.32
N LEU A 101 -3.09 -3.07 -23.36
CA LEU A 101 -3.32 -3.51 -21.98
C LEU A 101 -4.70 -4.12 -21.90
N VAL A 102 -4.74 -5.38 -21.49
CA VAL A 102 -5.96 -6.06 -21.07
C VAL A 102 -5.85 -6.29 -19.58
N ALA A 103 -6.73 -5.66 -18.81
CA ALA A 103 -6.91 -6.05 -17.41
C ALA A 103 -7.47 -7.47 -17.41
N ARG A 104 -6.71 -8.41 -16.85
CA ARG A 104 -7.28 -9.70 -16.52
C ARG A 104 -8.21 -9.46 -15.36
N LEU A 105 -9.45 -9.92 -15.50
CA LEU A 105 -10.24 -10.30 -14.35
C LEU A 105 -9.51 -11.51 -13.75
N ASN A 106 -8.45 -11.27 -12.98
CA ASN A 106 -8.24 -12.17 -11.87
C ASN A 106 -9.51 -12.00 -11.05
N THR A 107 -10.31 -13.06 -10.97
CA THR A 107 -10.90 -13.35 -9.68
C THR A 107 -9.71 -13.53 -8.74
N THR A 108 -9.05 -12.44 -8.33
CA THR A 108 -8.28 -12.41 -7.10
C THR A 108 -9.33 -12.90 -6.14
N LYS A 109 -9.25 -14.20 -5.81
CA LYS A 109 -10.15 -14.80 -4.85
C LYS A 109 -10.12 -13.79 -3.72
N PRO A 110 -11.26 -13.20 -3.33
CA PRO A 110 -11.26 -12.27 -2.22
C PRO A 110 -10.41 -12.92 -1.15
N VAL A 111 -9.48 -12.18 -0.56
CA VAL A 111 -8.69 -12.72 0.55
C VAL A 111 -9.70 -12.97 1.66
N VAL A 112 -10.25 -14.18 1.66
CA VAL A 112 -11.20 -14.64 2.64
C VAL A 112 -10.34 -15.05 3.80
N LEU A 113 -10.43 -14.29 4.88
CA LEU A 113 -9.90 -14.75 6.15
C LEU A 113 -10.63 -16.03 6.50
N ASP A 114 -9.89 -17.13 6.59
CA ASP A 114 -10.42 -18.39 7.08
C ASP A 114 -11.02 -18.13 8.47
N PRO A 115 -12.29 -18.45 8.73
CA PRO A 115 -12.88 -18.26 10.05
C PRO A 115 -12.06 -18.85 11.20
N ARG A 116 -11.26 -19.91 10.95
CA ARG A 116 -10.35 -20.52 11.94
C ARG A 116 -9.14 -19.64 12.30
N SER A 117 -8.82 -18.68 11.44
CA SER A 117 -7.78 -17.66 11.66
C SER A 117 -8.27 -16.50 12.53
N LEU A 118 -9.56 -16.47 12.88
CA LEU A 118 -10.15 -15.46 13.76
C LEU A 118 -10.37 -16.04 15.16
N ASP A 119 -10.41 -15.15 16.15
CA ASP A 119 -10.74 -15.48 17.53
C ASP A 119 -11.86 -14.56 18.07
N PRO A 120 -13.13 -14.84 17.72
CA PRO A 120 -14.24 -13.95 18.04
C PRO A 120 -14.43 -13.67 19.53
N LEU A 121 -13.89 -14.52 20.42
CA LEU A 121 -13.95 -14.29 21.87
C LEU A 121 -13.13 -13.07 22.31
N HIS A 122 -12.14 -12.67 21.50
CA HIS A 122 -11.28 -11.53 21.75
C HIS A 122 -11.56 -10.35 20.79
N ASP A 123 -12.66 -10.40 20.03
CA ASP A 123 -13.14 -9.26 19.26
C ASP A 123 -13.50 -8.12 20.21
N PHE A 124 -13.34 -6.88 19.74
CA PHE A 124 -13.72 -5.72 20.53
C PHE A 124 -14.21 -4.58 19.65
N ASP A 125 -15.36 -4.01 20.01
CA ASP A 125 -15.97 -2.92 19.28
C ASP A 125 -15.56 -1.57 19.88
N PHE A 126 -14.65 -0.86 19.20
CA PHE A 126 -14.26 0.49 19.57
C PHE A 126 -15.03 1.56 18.78
N THR A 127 -16.03 1.22 17.97
CA THR A 127 -16.70 2.14 17.04
C THR A 127 -17.27 3.38 17.72
N TYR A 128 -17.82 3.24 18.92
CA TYR A 128 -18.43 4.34 19.68
C TYR A 128 -17.63 4.71 20.94
N ILE A 129 -16.37 4.29 21.03
CA ILE A 129 -15.50 4.58 22.18
C ILE A 129 -14.72 5.86 21.92
N ASN A 130 -14.66 6.70 22.96
CA ASN A 130 -13.78 7.86 23.02
C ASN A 130 -13.00 7.80 24.34
N ASP A 131 -11.68 7.74 24.24
CA ASP A 131 -10.79 7.65 25.41
C ASP A 131 -10.62 9.00 26.10
N GLY A 132 -10.91 10.11 25.42
CA GLY A 132 -10.73 11.45 25.95
C GLY A 132 -9.29 11.67 26.43
N HIS A 133 -9.13 11.80 27.74
CA HIS A 133 -7.83 11.98 28.40
C HIS A 133 -7.25 10.70 29.02
N LEU A 134 -7.95 9.57 28.89
CA LEU A 134 -7.47 8.29 29.40
C LEU A 134 -6.21 7.86 28.65
N THR A 135 -5.25 7.35 29.40
CA THR A 135 -4.01 6.79 28.87
C THR A 135 -3.96 5.31 29.17
N PHE A 136 -3.62 4.52 28.16
CA PHE A 136 -3.44 3.08 28.27
C PHE A 136 -1.99 2.74 27.98
N THR A 137 -1.54 1.61 28.53
CA THR A 137 -0.16 1.11 28.34
C THR A 137 -0.21 -0.38 28.03
N ARG A 138 0.63 -0.82 27.08
CA ARG A 138 0.86 -2.23 26.74
C ARG A 138 2.32 -2.49 26.45
N GLY A 139 2.86 -3.58 26.99
CA GLY A 139 4.27 -3.94 26.82
C GLY A 139 5.22 -2.81 27.22
N GLY A 140 4.86 -2.02 28.24
CA GLY A 140 5.64 -0.89 28.71
C GLY A 140 5.52 0.40 27.87
N GLU A 141 4.80 0.39 26.75
CA GLU A 141 4.61 1.56 25.89
C GLU A 141 3.19 2.10 25.94
N ARG A 142 3.04 3.39 25.64
CA ARG A 142 1.71 4.00 25.49
C ARG A 142 0.94 3.28 24.39
N TYR A 143 -0.28 2.85 24.74
CA TYR A 143 -1.20 2.18 23.84
C TYR A 143 -2.31 3.15 23.42
N VAL A 144 -2.29 3.59 22.17
CA VAL A 144 -3.42 4.30 21.56
C VAL A 144 -4.42 3.25 21.09
N ARG A 145 -5.56 3.13 21.79
CA ARG A 145 -6.62 2.19 21.39
C ARG A 145 -7.20 2.62 20.03
N PRO A 146 -7.63 1.68 19.17
CA PRO A 146 -8.13 2.00 17.83
C PRO A 146 -9.59 2.50 17.92
N CYS A 147 -9.81 3.59 18.67
CA CYS A 147 -11.10 4.22 18.83
C CYS A 147 -11.71 4.61 17.48
N GLY A 148 -12.99 4.30 17.29
CA GLY A 148 -13.68 4.41 16.01
C GLY A 148 -13.61 3.15 15.14
N PHE A 149 -12.79 2.15 15.47
CA PHE A 149 -12.69 0.90 14.70
C PHE A 149 -13.43 -0.26 15.35
N LYS A 150 -13.93 -1.19 14.53
CA LYS A 150 -14.28 -2.53 15.00
C LYS A 150 -13.05 -3.44 14.85
N ARG A 151 -12.58 -4.01 15.95
CA ARG A 151 -11.40 -4.89 15.98
C ARG A 151 -11.83 -6.34 15.98
N PHE A 152 -11.34 -7.08 14.99
CA PHE A 152 -11.44 -8.54 14.91
C PHE A 152 -10.12 -9.16 15.35
N ALA A 153 -10.17 -10.11 16.27
CA ALA A 153 -8.99 -10.81 16.75
C ALA A 153 -8.51 -11.85 15.73
N LEU A 154 -7.20 -11.98 15.61
CA LEU A 154 -6.60 -13.13 14.93
C LEU A 154 -6.33 -14.24 15.95
N ASN A 155 -6.62 -15.47 15.56
CA ASN A 155 -6.21 -16.65 16.32
C ASN A 155 -4.71 -16.87 16.15
N VAL A 156 -3.98 -16.65 17.23
CA VAL A 156 -2.50 -16.74 17.28
C VAL A 156 -2.01 -17.88 18.18
N SER A 157 -2.92 -18.72 18.69
CA SER A 157 -2.62 -19.75 19.69
C SER A 157 -1.58 -20.78 19.24
N ASP A 158 -1.48 -21.03 17.94
CA ASP A 158 -0.57 -21.98 17.31
C ASP A 158 0.50 -21.30 16.42
N LYS A 159 0.61 -19.97 16.45
CA LYS A 159 1.44 -19.20 15.51
C LYS A 159 2.81 -18.83 16.03
N TYR A 160 2.98 -18.76 17.34
CA TYR A 160 4.20 -18.29 17.99
C TYR A 160 4.62 -19.21 19.13
N GLU A 161 5.88 -19.11 19.52
CA GLU A 161 6.48 -20.01 20.51
C GLU A 161 5.84 -19.95 21.90
N ASN A 162 5.20 -18.82 22.25
CA ASN A 162 4.39 -18.67 23.46
C ASN A 162 3.39 -17.50 23.29
N LEU A 163 2.57 -17.26 24.32
CA LEU A 163 1.59 -16.16 24.37
C LEU A 163 1.96 -15.03 25.37
N LEU A 164 3.17 -15.01 25.92
CA LEU A 164 3.57 -13.96 26.88
C LEU A 164 3.52 -12.56 26.26
N TRP A 165 3.86 -12.44 24.98
CA TRP A 165 3.91 -11.19 24.22
C TRP A 165 2.55 -10.49 24.09
N ILE A 166 1.43 -11.22 24.11
CA ILE A 166 0.07 -10.65 23.90
C ILE A 166 -0.60 -10.20 25.22
N GLY A 167 0.10 -10.33 26.35
CA GLY A 167 -0.44 -10.13 27.69
C GLY A 167 -1.14 -8.78 27.94
N CYS A 168 -1.98 -8.84 28.99
CA CYS A 168 -2.86 -7.88 29.69
C CYS A 168 -2.28 -6.60 30.30
N ASN A 169 -1.21 -6.83 31.03
CA ASN A 169 -1.02 -6.30 32.38
C ASN A 169 0.31 -5.55 32.50
N ASN A 170 0.99 -5.32 31.38
CA ASN A 170 2.36 -4.82 31.33
C ASN A 170 3.33 -5.73 32.10
N GLY A 171 3.07 -7.04 32.06
CA GLY A 171 3.95 -8.06 32.63
C GLY A 171 5.25 -8.22 31.83
N MET A 172 6.22 -8.88 32.45
CA MET A 172 7.49 -9.23 31.80
C MET A 172 7.24 -10.07 30.54
N GLY A 173 7.87 -9.69 29.43
CA GLY A 173 7.73 -10.38 28.14
C GLY A 173 6.57 -9.90 27.28
N GLU A 174 5.72 -8.98 27.76
CA GLU A 174 4.68 -8.35 26.94
C GLU A 174 5.27 -7.41 25.90
N TRP A 175 4.70 -7.44 24.69
CA TRP A 175 5.15 -6.62 23.57
C TRP A 175 4.26 -5.39 23.42
N PRO A 176 4.79 -4.21 23.07
CA PRO A 176 3.98 -3.03 22.80
C PRO A 176 3.16 -3.16 21.53
N VAL A 177 2.12 -2.33 21.41
CA VAL A 177 1.17 -2.36 20.29
C VAL A 177 1.58 -1.37 19.21
N SER A 178 1.54 -1.79 17.96
CA SER A 178 1.66 -0.92 16.78
C SER A 178 0.59 -1.23 15.75
N TYR A 179 0.50 -0.39 14.73
CA TYR A 179 -0.45 -0.46 13.64
C TYR A 179 0.25 -0.36 12.29
N HIS A 180 -0.33 -0.97 11.28
CA HIS A 180 0.17 -0.92 9.91
C HIS A 180 -0.98 -0.76 8.92
N GLY A 181 -0.84 0.19 8.00
CA GLY A 181 -1.80 0.37 6.92
C GLY A 181 -1.71 -0.77 5.89
N THR A 182 -2.83 -1.12 5.26
CA THR A 182 -2.91 -2.24 4.30
C THR A 182 -2.73 -1.80 2.83
N GLY A 183 -2.42 -0.53 2.58
CA GLY A 183 -2.35 0.11 1.26
C GLY A 183 -1.33 1.25 1.19
N LYS A 184 -1.50 2.13 0.19
CA LYS A 184 -0.60 3.27 -0.09
C LYS A 184 -1.31 4.61 0.21
N TYR A 185 -0.55 5.60 0.68
CA TYR A 185 -0.97 6.99 0.89
C TYR A 185 -0.16 7.92 -0.02
N GLU A 186 -0.78 8.83 -0.77
CA GLU A 186 -0.04 9.74 -1.68
C GLU A 186 0.98 9.00 -2.58
N LYS A 187 0.60 7.79 -3.02
CA LYS A 187 1.43 6.83 -3.78
C LYS A 187 2.60 6.21 -3.01
N LYS A 188 2.75 6.50 -1.72
CA LYS A 188 3.81 5.98 -0.85
C LYS A 188 3.33 4.93 0.14
N MET A 189 4.25 4.05 0.53
CA MET A 189 4.05 3.11 1.63
C MET A 189 4.54 3.71 2.96
N ILE A 190 4.05 3.19 4.08
CA ILE A 190 4.54 3.57 5.42
C ILE A 190 6.06 3.31 5.56
N ALA A 191 6.58 2.30 4.86
CA ALA A 191 8.00 2.01 4.79
C ALA A 191 8.79 3.10 4.05
N GLU A 192 8.25 3.64 2.96
CA GLU A 192 8.91 4.68 2.17
C GLU A 192 8.96 6.01 2.93
N ASP A 193 7.85 6.42 3.55
CA ASP A 193 7.85 7.63 4.38
C ASP A 193 8.69 7.45 5.64
N GLY A 194 8.65 6.27 6.27
CA GLY A 194 9.55 5.91 7.37
C GLY A 194 11.03 5.99 6.97
N TYR A 195 11.37 5.57 5.75
CA TYR A 195 12.73 5.65 5.22
C TYR A 195 13.17 7.10 4.96
N VAL A 196 12.33 7.92 4.31
CA VAL A 196 12.64 9.33 4.01
C VAL A 196 12.98 10.13 5.28
N LEU A 197 12.29 9.86 6.39
CA LEU A 197 12.53 10.51 7.68
C LEU A 197 13.93 10.26 8.24
N THR A 198 14.61 9.19 7.81
CA THR A 198 15.95 8.82 8.31
C THR A 198 17.10 9.47 7.54
N GLN A 199 16.81 10.25 6.47
CA GLN A 199 17.78 11.06 5.70
C GLN A 199 19.13 10.38 5.39
N GLY A 200 19.15 9.07 5.16
CA GLY A 200 20.39 8.36 4.83
C GLY A 200 21.42 8.27 5.96
N GLN A 201 21.02 8.43 7.23
CA GLN A 201 21.86 7.98 8.34
C GLN A 201 22.18 6.49 8.13
N GLU A 202 23.44 6.09 8.40
CA GLU A 202 23.90 4.70 8.31
C GLU A 202 23.04 3.77 9.17
N PHE A 203 21.96 3.29 8.58
CA PHE A 203 21.19 2.21 9.13
C PHE A 203 21.92 0.92 8.75
N PRO A 204 22.29 0.06 9.71
CA PRO A 204 22.89 -1.23 9.38
C PRO A 204 21.96 -2.13 8.55
N PHE A 205 20.70 -1.75 8.36
CA PHE A 205 19.70 -2.50 7.60
C PHE A 205 18.80 -1.53 6.82
N THR A 206 18.82 -1.59 5.50
CA THR A 206 17.83 -0.98 4.58
C THR A 206 16.50 -1.76 4.58
N GLN A 207 16.30 -2.66 5.56
CA GLN A 207 15.29 -3.70 5.58
C GLN A 207 14.66 -3.79 6.99
N GLY A 208 13.34 -3.95 7.05
CA GLY A 208 12.58 -4.10 8.29
C GLY A 208 11.08 -3.91 8.07
N VAL A 209 10.28 -4.26 9.08
CA VAL A 209 8.83 -4.04 9.07
C VAL A 209 8.54 -2.70 9.76
N TYR A 210 8.07 -1.74 8.97
CA TYR A 210 7.66 -0.43 9.45
C TYR A 210 6.25 -0.53 10.03
N SER A 211 5.97 0.20 11.10
CA SER A 211 4.66 0.32 11.73
C SER A 211 4.59 1.63 12.52
N THR A 212 3.49 1.90 13.19
CA THR A 212 3.35 3.12 14.00
C THR A 212 2.50 2.85 15.25
N PRO A 213 2.80 3.47 16.40
CA PRO A 213 1.89 3.44 17.55
C PRO A 213 0.65 4.33 17.34
N ASP A 214 0.63 5.17 16.31
CA ASP A 214 -0.45 6.10 15.99
C ASP A 214 -1.43 5.50 14.98
N VAL A 215 -2.64 5.20 15.46
CA VAL A 215 -3.75 4.66 14.65
C VAL A 215 -4.08 5.58 13.47
N CYS A 216 -4.09 6.89 13.69
CA CYS A 216 -4.43 7.88 12.66
C CYS A 216 -3.37 7.93 11.56
N LEU A 217 -2.11 7.68 11.90
CA LEU A 217 -1.04 7.58 10.90
C LEU A 217 -1.17 6.29 10.09
N ALA A 218 -1.41 5.14 10.74
CA ALA A 218 -1.61 3.87 10.03
C ALA A 218 -2.80 3.92 9.07
N GLU A 219 -3.84 4.67 9.44
CA GLU A 219 -5.03 4.89 8.62
C GLU A 219 -4.72 5.57 7.29
N LYS A 220 -3.77 6.51 7.24
CA LYS A 220 -3.39 7.18 5.99
C LYS A 220 -2.96 6.16 4.94
N TYR A 221 -2.27 5.10 5.37
CA TYR A 221 -1.81 3.98 4.55
C TYR A 221 -2.82 2.83 4.50
N ALA A 222 -4.08 2.99 4.91
CA ALA A 222 -5.07 1.93 4.87
C ALA A 222 -5.62 1.71 3.45
N LYS A 223 -5.77 0.45 3.04
CA LYS A 223 -6.55 0.12 1.85
C LYS A 223 -8.03 0.40 2.13
N LYS A 224 -8.66 1.13 1.21
CA LYS A 224 -10.11 1.36 1.21
C LYS A 224 -10.81 0.31 0.36
N PHE A 225 -12.01 -0.08 0.76
CA PHE A 225 -12.85 -1.02 0.02
C PHE A 225 -14.33 -0.69 0.21
N THR A 226 -15.15 -1.15 -0.73
CA THR A 226 -16.60 -0.97 -0.69
C THR A 226 -17.26 -2.24 -0.20
N TYR A 227 -18.16 -2.13 0.78
CA TYR A 227 -19.01 -3.23 1.23
C TYR A 227 -20.41 -2.68 1.51
N ASN A 228 -21.46 -3.32 0.97
CA ASN A 228 -22.85 -2.88 1.09
C ASN A 228 -23.07 -1.38 0.78
N ASN A 229 -22.47 -0.88 -0.31
CA ASN A 229 -22.50 0.52 -0.74
C ASN A 229 -21.88 1.54 0.24
N GLU A 230 -21.16 1.07 1.25
CA GLU A 230 -20.43 1.92 2.18
C GLU A 230 -18.92 1.73 2.00
N GLN A 231 -18.17 2.80 2.28
CA GLN A 231 -16.72 2.78 2.23
C GLN A 231 -16.16 2.35 3.58
N TYR A 232 -15.20 1.45 3.54
CA TYR A 232 -14.46 0.98 4.70
C TYR A 232 -12.98 1.10 4.45
N LEU A 233 -12.21 1.13 5.53
CA LEU A 233 -10.77 0.96 5.51
C LEU A 233 -10.36 -0.11 6.52
N VAL A 234 -9.19 -0.69 6.29
CA VAL A 234 -8.64 -1.75 7.14
C VAL A 234 -7.18 -1.51 7.47
N ILE A 235 -6.81 -1.69 8.74
CA ILE A 235 -5.43 -1.66 9.22
C ILE A 235 -5.13 -2.93 10.03
N PHE A 236 -3.87 -3.31 10.09
CA PHE A 236 -3.40 -4.35 11.00
C PHE A 236 -3.08 -3.76 12.38
N GLN A 237 -3.40 -4.52 13.41
CA GLN A 237 -2.95 -4.30 14.77
C GLN A 237 -1.92 -5.37 15.13
N ASN A 238 -0.74 -4.92 15.52
CA ASN A 238 0.44 -5.75 15.74
C ASN A 238 0.95 -5.60 17.17
N ARG A 239 1.70 -6.60 17.61
CA ARG A 239 2.64 -6.52 18.73
C ARG A 239 4.06 -6.51 18.18
N VAL A 240 4.94 -5.69 18.74
CA VAL A 240 6.33 -5.58 18.25
C VAL A 240 7.33 -5.89 19.35
N ASN A 241 8.43 -6.55 19.02
CA ASN A 241 9.43 -6.98 20.00
C ASN A 241 10.13 -5.77 20.63
N PRO A 242 9.92 -5.46 21.91
CA PRO A 242 10.46 -4.24 22.52
C PRO A 242 11.99 -4.25 22.63
N THR A 243 12.62 -5.42 22.61
CA THR A 243 14.08 -5.55 22.74
C THR A 243 14.83 -5.10 21.48
N THR A 244 14.23 -5.31 20.31
CA THR A 244 14.83 -5.00 19.00
C THR A 244 14.17 -3.79 18.31
N LEU A 245 13.02 -3.35 18.83
CA LEU A 245 12.24 -2.23 18.31
C LEU A 245 13.06 -0.95 18.24
N ARG A 246 13.05 -0.32 17.05
CA ARG A 246 13.63 1.01 16.84
C ARG A 246 12.51 2.02 16.67
N LYS A 247 12.58 3.13 17.43
CA LYS A 247 11.60 4.20 17.37
C LYS A 247 12.21 5.39 16.64
N LEU A 248 11.57 5.78 15.54
CA LEU A 248 11.89 6.95 14.76
C LEU A 248 10.96 8.07 15.20
N GLN A 249 11.54 9.10 15.81
CA GLN A 249 10.83 10.34 16.08
C GLN A 249 10.85 11.19 14.81
N ALA A 250 9.69 11.52 14.29
CA ALA A 250 9.61 12.41 13.14
C ALA A 250 9.98 13.84 13.55
N THR A 251 11.06 14.38 12.98
CA THR A 251 11.41 15.79 13.13
C THR A 251 10.63 16.62 12.10
N GLY A 252 9.31 16.78 12.31
CA GLY A 252 8.49 17.60 11.42
C GLY A 252 7.02 17.72 11.85
N PRO A 253 6.32 18.81 11.49
CA PRO A 253 4.99 19.13 12.01
C PRO A 253 3.83 18.23 11.50
N ARG A 254 4.09 17.22 10.66
CA ARG A 254 3.04 16.49 9.93
C ARG A 254 3.14 14.98 9.95
N ILE A 255 4.09 14.42 10.67
CA ILE A 255 4.45 13.01 10.54
C ILE A 255 4.50 12.41 11.96
N GLY A 256 3.67 11.41 12.24
CA GLY A 256 3.62 10.75 13.56
C GLY A 256 4.83 9.83 13.79
N ASP A 257 4.88 9.13 14.93
CA ASP A 257 6.00 8.24 15.25
C ASP A 257 6.03 7.02 14.33
N TYR A 258 7.22 6.62 13.86
CA TYR A 258 7.42 5.39 13.09
C TYR A 258 8.24 4.41 13.90
N TRP A 259 7.85 3.15 13.85
CA TRP A 259 8.49 2.06 14.55
C TRP A 259 9.00 1.06 13.53
N VAL A 260 10.25 0.64 13.69
CA VAL A 260 10.92 -0.31 12.78
C VAL A 260 11.28 -1.55 13.57
N SER A 261 10.75 -2.67 13.11
CA SER A 261 11.09 -3.99 13.61
C SER A 261 12.11 -4.62 12.64
N PRO A 262 13.34 -4.95 13.10
CA PRO A 262 14.42 -5.38 12.21
C PRO A 262 14.12 -6.66 11.42
N SER A 263 13.34 -7.58 11.99
CA SER A 263 12.93 -8.83 11.35
C SER A 263 11.41 -9.00 11.34
N GLU A 264 10.91 -9.84 10.44
CA GLU A 264 9.52 -10.32 10.48
C GLU A 264 9.19 -11.05 11.79
N ALA A 265 10.18 -11.69 12.43
CA ALA A 265 10.02 -12.34 13.73
C ALA A 265 9.71 -11.34 14.87
N ASP A 266 10.04 -10.06 14.67
CA ASP A 266 9.86 -8.99 15.63
C ASP A 266 8.50 -8.30 15.52
N VAL A 267 7.61 -8.72 14.60
CA VAL A 267 6.25 -8.20 14.45
C VAL A 267 5.24 -9.33 14.42
N ARG A 268 4.21 -9.22 15.26
CA ARG A 268 3.15 -10.22 15.39
C ARG A 268 1.79 -9.59 15.18
N PRO A 269 1.19 -9.72 13.99
CA PRO A 269 -0.21 -9.35 13.78
C PRO A 269 -1.11 -10.17 14.69
N TYR A 270 -2.02 -9.51 15.41
CA TYR A 270 -2.96 -10.18 16.31
C TYR A 270 -4.39 -9.63 16.22
N GLY A 271 -4.60 -8.63 15.36
CA GLY A 271 -5.91 -8.08 15.12
C GLY A 271 -6.00 -7.35 13.79
N ILE A 272 -7.22 -7.26 13.29
CA ILE A 272 -7.58 -6.48 12.12
C ILE A 272 -8.60 -5.44 12.58
N CYS A 273 -8.31 -4.17 12.34
CA CYS A 273 -9.20 -3.07 12.69
C CYS A 273 -9.87 -2.57 11.40
N ILE A 274 -11.21 -2.59 11.37
CA ILE A 274 -12.02 -2.11 10.26
C ILE A 274 -12.83 -0.91 10.71
N ARG A 275 -12.86 0.14 9.88
CA ARG A 275 -13.64 1.34 10.16
C ARG A 275 -14.37 1.81 8.92
N LYS A 276 -15.61 2.26 9.11
CA LYS A 276 -16.40 2.95 8.09
C LYS A 276 -15.85 4.36 7.88
N VAL A 277 -15.69 4.77 6.62
CA VAL A 277 -15.13 6.07 6.20
C VAL A 277 -16.23 7.10 6.01
#